data_AF-A0AAU1Y0T6-F1
#
_entry.id   AF-A0AAU1Y0T6-F1
#
_cell.length_a   1.000
_cell.length_b   1.000
_cell.length_c   1.000
_cell.angle_alpha   90.00
_cell.angle_beta   90.00
_cell.angle_gamma   90.00
#
_symmetry.space_group_name_H-M   'P 1'
#
loop_
_entity.id
_entity.type
_entity.pdbx_description
1 polymer ?
#
loop_
_entity_poly.entity_id
_entity_poly.type
_entity_poly.pdbx_seq_one_letter_code
_entity_poly.pdbx_strand_id
1 'polypeptide(L)'
;MATTNATTTNAITTAALIDGYADVAGHRSEWMARGPERDAMRAAARKAWDFVLALHMGEHFTPERFTETTREIDALMANAGAKRLSARTSEWLAAFTA
;
A
#
# COMPACT_ATOMS: atom_id res chain seq x y z
N MET A 1 11.88 17.79 22.39
CA MET A 1 12.12 17.29 21.01
C MET A 1 11.71 15.82 20.92
N ALA A 2 10.40 15.52 20.92
CA ALA A 2 9.89 14.14 20.89
C ALA A 2 9.11 13.79 19.61
N THR A 3 8.87 14.79 18.74
CA THR A 3 8.00 14.67 17.57
C THR A 3 8.61 13.83 16.44
N THR A 4 9.94 13.86 16.28
CA THR A 4 10.62 13.16 15.19
C THR A 4 10.56 11.63 15.34
N ASN A 5 10.63 11.11 16.56
CA ASN A 5 10.61 9.66 16.79
C ASN A 5 9.23 9.04 16.55
N ALA A 6 8.14 9.75 16.89
CA ALA A 6 6.78 9.25 16.71
C ALA A 6 6.40 9.16 15.23
N THR A 7 6.64 10.23 14.45
CA THR A 7 6.36 10.24 13.00
C THR A 7 7.13 9.16 12.26
N THR A 8 8.41 8.93 12.61
CA THR A 8 9.20 7.85 12.00
C THR A 8 8.67 6.46 12.40
N THR A 9 8.24 6.26 13.65
CA THR A 9 7.69 4.98 14.13
C THR A 9 6.39 4.62 13.41
N ASN A 10 5.50 5.60 13.20
CA ASN A 10 4.24 5.38 12.49
C ASN A 10 4.48 5.09 11.00
N ALA A 11 5.38 5.83 10.36
CA ALA A 11 5.74 5.58 8.96
C ALA A 11 6.29 4.16 8.76
N ILE A 12 7.16 3.68 9.66
CA ILE A 12 7.70 2.31 9.63
C ILE A 12 6.61 1.26 9.87
N THR A 13 5.75 1.48 10.86
CA THR A 13 4.64 0.54 11.17
C THR A 13 3.68 0.43 9.99
N THR A 14 3.32 1.56 9.40
CA THR A 14 2.47 1.62 8.21
C THR A 14 3.13 0.98 6.99
N ALA A 15 4.44 1.20 6.80
CA ALA A 15 5.19 0.55 5.74
C ALA A 15 5.13 -0.98 5.86
N ALA A 16 5.26 -1.54 7.07
CA ALA A 16 5.15 -2.99 7.28
C ALA A 16 3.74 -3.55 6.93
N LEU A 17 2.67 -2.79 7.21
CA LEU A 17 1.30 -3.19 6.83
C LEU A 17 1.08 -3.20 5.33
N ILE A 18 1.63 -2.21 4.63
CA ILE A 18 1.52 -2.08 3.16
C ILE A 18 2.40 -3.13 2.48
N ASP A 19 3.57 -3.43 3.03
CA ASP A 19 4.48 -4.47 2.53
C ASP A 19 3.82 -5.86 2.55
N GLY A 20 3.21 -6.24 3.69
CA GLY A 20 2.46 -7.49 3.77
C GLY A 20 1.28 -7.57 2.79
N TYR A 21 0.64 -6.45 2.47
CA TYR A 21 -0.37 -6.41 1.41
C TYR A 21 0.24 -6.59 0.01
N ALA A 22 1.35 -5.91 -0.26
CA ALA A 22 2.07 -5.99 -1.52
C ALA A 22 2.53 -7.43 -1.81
N ASP A 23 3.06 -8.12 -0.79
CA ASP A 23 3.47 -9.52 -0.87
C ASP A 23 2.29 -10.44 -1.21
N VAL A 24 1.16 -10.30 -0.51
CA VAL A 24 -0.04 -11.11 -0.78
C VAL A 24 -0.57 -10.85 -2.19
N ALA A 25 -0.64 -9.59 -2.62
CA ALA A 25 -1.06 -9.22 -3.97
C ALA A 25 -0.10 -9.78 -5.03
N GLY A 26 1.20 -9.60 -4.81
CA GLY A 26 2.27 -10.09 -5.67
C GLY A 26 2.18 -11.59 -5.86
N HIS A 27 2.21 -12.35 -4.76
CA HIS A 27 2.10 -13.81 -4.80
C HIS A 27 0.81 -14.29 -5.46
N ARG A 28 -0.35 -13.71 -5.12
CA ARG A 28 -1.62 -14.11 -5.76
C ARG A 28 -1.57 -13.89 -7.28
N SER A 29 -0.97 -12.79 -7.74
CA SER A 29 -0.81 -12.53 -9.18
C SER A 29 0.07 -13.56 -9.91
N GLU A 30 0.99 -14.22 -9.22
CA GLU A 30 1.85 -15.27 -9.80
C GLU A 30 1.08 -16.55 -10.08
N TRP A 31 0.09 -16.88 -9.24
CA TRP A 31 -0.76 -18.06 -9.38
C TRP A 31 -1.95 -17.86 -10.34
N MET A 32 -2.17 -16.62 -10.79
CA MET A 32 -3.23 -16.30 -11.74
C MET A 32 -2.80 -16.62 -13.18
N ALA A 33 -3.75 -17.09 -13.98
CA ALA A 33 -3.58 -17.12 -15.43
C ALA A 33 -3.31 -15.70 -15.97
N ARG A 34 -2.63 -15.61 -17.11
CA ARG A 34 -2.44 -14.30 -17.79
C ARG A 34 -3.80 -13.65 -18.05
N GLY A 35 -3.91 -12.35 -17.77
CA GLY A 35 -5.15 -11.61 -17.97
C GLY A 35 -5.18 -10.30 -17.20
N PRO A 36 -6.19 -9.46 -17.46
CA PRO A 36 -6.28 -8.11 -16.90
C PRO A 36 -6.35 -8.11 -15.36
N GLU A 37 -7.00 -9.11 -14.76
CA GLU A 37 -7.09 -9.22 -13.30
C GLU A 37 -5.73 -9.45 -12.64
N ARG A 38 -4.89 -10.28 -13.27
CA ARG A 38 -3.52 -10.55 -12.85
C ARG A 38 -2.67 -9.28 -12.97
N ASP A 39 -2.79 -8.58 -14.09
CA ASP A 39 -2.00 -7.38 -14.36
C ASP A 39 -2.39 -6.24 -13.40
N ALA A 40 -3.69 -6.09 -13.11
CA ALA A 40 -4.20 -5.18 -12.08
C ALA A 40 -3.63 -5.49 -10.69
N MET A 41 -3.67 -6.76 -10.28
CA MET A 41 -3.14 -7.18 -8.98
C MET A 41 -1.63 -6.96 -8.88
N ARG A 42 -0.89 -7.23 -9.96
CA ARG A 42 0.55 -6.98 -10.03
C ARG A 42 0.89 -5.49 -10.00
N ALA A 43 0.11 -4.66 -10.68
CA ALA A 43 0.27 -3.20 -10.65
C ALA A 43 0.01 -2.64 -9.25
N ALA A 44 -1.03 -3.11 -8.57
CA ALA A 44 -1.33 -2.73 -7.19
C ALA A 44 -0.19 -3.15 -6.23
N ALA A 45 0.30 -4.38 -6.35
CA ALA A 45 1.45 -4.87 -5.57
C ALA A 45 2.69 -3.99 -5.80
N ARG A 46 3.00 -3.70 -7.07
CA ARG A 46 4.16 -2.87 -7.42
C ARG A 46 4.05 -1.46 -6.82
N LYS A 47 2.90 -0.82 -6.97
CA LYS A 47 2.68 0.52 -6.41
C LYS A 47 2.76 0.52 -4.88
N ALA A 48 2.27 -0.54 -4.24
CA ALA A 48 2.39 -0.69 -2.79
C ALA A 48 3.87 -0.83 -2.35
N TRP A 49 4.69 -1.64 -3.02
CA TRP A 49 6.14 -1.72 -2.72
C TRP A 49 6.88 -0.40 -2.99
N ASP A 50 6.58 0.27 -4.09
CA ASP A 50 7.18 1.58 -4.39
C ASP A 50 6.83 2.60 -3.28
N PHE A 51 5.61 2.52 -2.73
CA PHE A 51 5.18 3.37 -1.62
C PHE A 51 5.84 2.99 -0.28
N VAL A 52 6.01 1.70 0.02
CA VAL A 52 6.79 1.21 1.16
C VAL A 52 8.22 1.76 1.12
N LEU A 53 8.85 1.72 -0.05
CA LEU A 53 10.18 2.29 -0.24
C LEU A 53 10.21 3.79 0.06
N ALA A 54 9.23 4.56 -0.42
CA ALA A 54 9.13 5.99 -0.13
C ALA A 54 9.01 6.28 1.38
N LEU A 55 8.20 5.49 2.11
CA LEU A 55 8.08 5.59 3.57
C LEU A 55 9.40 5.28 4.28
N HIS A 56 10.12 4.22 3.87
CA HIS A 56 11.42 3.87 4.45
C HIS A 56 12.51 4.91 4.16
N MET A 57 12.45 5.55 2.99
CA MET A 57 13.36 6.63 2.61
C MET A 57 13.06 7.95 3.35
N GLY A 58 11.99 7.99 4.16
CA GLY A 58 11.61 9.17 4.92
C GLY A 58 11.02 10.28 4.05
N GLU A 59 10.41 9.93 2.91
CA GLU A 59 9.65 10.93 2.15
C GLU A 59 8.54 11.53 3.03
N HIS A 60 8.43 12.86 2.99
CA HIS A 60 7.39 13.56 3.73
C HIS A 60 6.04 13.40 3.02
N PHE A 61 5.10 12.73 3.70
CA PHE A 61 3.70 12.63 3.30
C PHE A 61 2.81 13.45 4.21
N THR A 62 1.89 14.22 3.62
CA THR A 62 0.72 14.73 4.34
C THR A 62 -0.35 13.62 4.38
N PRO A 63 -1.30 13.65 5.33
CA PRO A 63 -2.41 12.70 5.36
C PRO A 63 -3.20 12.65 4.04
N GLU A 64 -3.36 13.78 3.35
CA GLU A 64 -4.04 13.87 2.06
C GLU A 64 -3.27 13.13 0.98
N ARG A 65 -1.96 13.38 0.85
CA ARG A 65 -1.11 12.70 -0.15
C ARG A 65 -0.98 11.21 0.13
N PHE A 66 -0.92 10.84 1.41
CA PHE A 66 -0.95 9.44 1.85
C PHE A 66 -2.25 8.76 1.39
N THR A 67 -3.39 9.42 1.64
CA THR A 67 -4.72 8.92 1.26
C THR A 67 -4.88 8.81 -0.26
N GLU A 68 -4.38 9.78 -1.01
CA GLU A 68 -4.39 9.74 -2.48
C GLU A 68 -3.60 8.53 -2.99
N THR A 69 -2.37 8.34 -2.51
CA THR A 69 -1.50 7.23 -2.92
C THR A 69 -2.12 5.87 -2.61
N THR A 70 -2.70 5.72 -1.42
CA THR A 70 -3.35 4.47 -1.00
C THR A 70 -4.66 4.19 -1.74
N ARG A 71 -5.43 5.23 -2.09
CA ARG A 71 -6.61 5.10 -2.98
C ARG A 71 -6.23 4.66 -4.39
N GLU A 72 -5.09 5.10 -4.92
CA GLU A 72 -4.60 4.63 -6.22
C GLU A 72 -4.26 3.14 -6.17
N ILE A 73 -3.69 2.63 -5.07
CA ILE A 73 -3.46 1.19 -4.87
C ILE A 73 -4.81 0.45 -4.84
N ASP A 74 -5.77 0.95 -4.07
CA ASP A 74 -7.11 0.35 -4.00
C ASP A 74 -7.84 0.37 -5.35
N ALA A 75 -7.68 1.44 -6.14
CA ALA A 75 -8.25 1.56 -7.49
C ALA A 75 -7.63 0.57 -8.47
N LEU A 76 -6.30 0.39 -8.43
CA LEU A 76 -5.63 -0.67 -9.21
C LEU A 76 -6.15 -2.05 -8.80
N MET A 77 -6.28 -2.31 -7.50
CA MET A 77 -6.79 -3.58 -6.99
C MET A 77 -8.26 -3.82 -7.35
N ALA A 78 -9.08 -2.77 -7.46
CA ALA A 78 -10.47 -2.89 -7.90
C ALA A 78 -10.60 -3.50 -9.31
N ASN A 79 -9.61 -3.27 -10.19
CA ASN A 79 -9.56 -3.85 -11.52
C ASN A 79 -9.27 -5.37 -11.51
N ALA A 80 -8.87 -5.95 -10.38
CA ALA A 80 -8.76 -7.40 -10.20
C ALA A 80 -10.12 -8.11 -9.98
N GLY A 81 -11.23 -7.35 -9.99
CA GLY A 81 -12.58 -7.88 -9.99
C GLY A 81 -12.88 -8.77 -8.78
N ALA A 82 -13.41 -9.97 -9.02
CA ALA A 82 -13.79 -10.90 -7.96
C ALA A 82 -12.58 -11.48 -7.18
N LYS A 83 -11.36 -11.34 -7.71
CA LYS A 83 -10.12 -11.84 -7.08
C LYS A 83 -9.42 -10.78 -6.21
N ARG A 84 -9.95 -9.56 -6.18
CA ARG A 84 -9.35 -8.42 -5.49
C ARG A 84 -9.14 -8.67 -4.00
N LEU A 85 -8.09 -8.05 -3.45
CA LEU A 85 -7.95 -7.86 -2.01
C LEU A 85 -8.88 -6.73 -1.55
N SER A 86 -9.24 -6.77 -0.26
CA SER A 86 -10.02 -5.70 0.36
C SER A 86 -9.26 -4.38 0.33
N ALA A 87 -9.98 -3.28 0.15
CA ALA A 87 -9.44 -1.95 0.27
C ALA A 87 -8.98 -1.69 1.72
N ARG A 88 -7.81 -1.07 1.90
CA ARG A 88 -7.20 -0.85 3.23
C ARG A 88 -6.78 0.59 3.49
N THR A 89 -7.07 1.52 2.58
CA THR A 89 -6.70 2.95 2.72
C THR A 89 -6.99 3.52 4.12
N SER A 90 -8.20 3.33 4.65
CA SER A 90 -8.58 3.88 5.96
C SER A 90 -7.79 3.28 7.12
N GLU A 91 -7.45 1.99 7.04
CA GLU A 91 -6.64 1.31 8.05
C GLU A 91 -5.20 1.83 8.03
N TRP A 92 -4.61 1.93 6.84
CA TRP A 92 -3.24 2.43 6.68
C TRP A 92 -3.11 3.90 7.07
N LEU A 93 -4.11 4.72 6.75
CA LEU A 93 -4.13 6.12 7.18
C LEU A 93 -4.18 6.22 8.70
N ALA A 94 -5.02 5.43 9.36
CA ALA A 94 -5.12 5.41 10.81
C ALA A 94 -3.77 5.05 11.47
N ALA A 95 -3.05 4.05 10.93
CA ALA A 95 -1.72 3.67 11.41
C ALA A 95 -0.68 4.77 11.17
N PHE A 96 -0.76 5.49 10.04
CA PHE A 96 0.17 6.58 9.71
C PHE A 96 0.01 7.79 10.63
N THR A 97 -1.21 8.09 11.06
CA THR A 97 -1.54 9.28 11.88
C THR A 97 -1.68 9.01 13.38
N ALA A 98 -1.47 7.77 13.83
CA ALA A 98 -1.62 7.35 15.23
C ALA A 98 -0.64 8.04 16.19
#